data_AF-E7CRS5-F1
#
_entry.id   AF-E7CRS5-F1
#
_cell.length_a   1.000
_cell.length_b   1.000
_cell.length_c   1.000
_cell.angle_alpha   90.00
_cell.angle_beta   90.00
_cell.angle_gamma   90.00
#
_symmetry.space_group_name_H-M   'P 1'
#
loop_
_entity.id
_entity.type
_entity.pdbx_description
1 polymer ?
#
loop_
_entity_poly.entity_id
_entity_poly.type
_entity_poly.pdbx_seq_one_letter_code
_entity_poly.pdbx_strand_id
1 'polypeptide(L)'
;YKLTYYTPDYETKDTDILAAFRVTPQPGVPPEEAGAAVAAESSTGTWTTVWTDGLTSLDRYKGRCYHIEPVAGEESQFIAYVAYPLDLFEEGSVTNMFTSIVGNVFGFKALRALRLEDLRIPPAYTKTFQGPPHGIQVERDKLNKYGRPLLGCTIKPKLGLSAKNYGRAVYECLRGGLDFTKDDENVNSQPFMRWRDRFLFCAEAIYKSQAETGEIKGHYLNATAGTCEEMIKRAVFARELGVPIVMHDYLTGGFTANTSLAHYCRDNGLLLHIHRAMHA
;
A
#
# COMPACT_ATOMS: atom_id res chain seq x y z
N TYR A 1 29.61 12.29 1.19
CA TYR A 1 28.27 12.74 1.61
C TYR A 1 28.22 13.29 3.04
N LYS A 2 28.97 12.72 4.00
CA LYS A 2 28.92 13.08 5.44
C LYS A 2 28.95 14.58 5.74
N LEU A 3 29.83 15.35 5.10
CA LEU A 3 29.98 16.79 5.38
C LEU A 3 28.70 17.61 5.16
N THR A 4 27.79 17.16 4.28
CA THR A 4 26.61 17.93 3.89
C THR A 4 25.31 17.34 4.44
N TYR A 5 25.21 16.02 4.50
CA TYR A 5 23.96 15.28 4.75
C TYR A 5 23.92 14.57 6.12
N TYR A 6 25.03 14.52 6.86
CA TYR A 6 25.03 14.13 8.28
C TYR A 6 24.97 15.40 9.14
N THR A 7 23.84 15.61 9.80
CA THR A 7 23.55 16.82 10.59
C THR A 7 23.03 16.41 11.97
N PRO A 8 23.90 15.95 12.87
CA PRO A 8 23.51 15.37 14.16
C PRO A 8 22.79 16.36 15.10
N ASP A 9 23.01 17.65 14.89
CA ASP A 9 22.38 18.72 15.69
C ASP A 9 21.06 19.23 15.07
N TYR A 10 20.55 18.59 14.00
CA TYR A 10 19.31 19.00 13.37
C TYR A 10 18.10 18.66 14.23
N GLU A 11 17.37 19.68 14.67
CA GLU A 11 16.06 19.53 15.28
C GLU A 11 15.00 19.27 14.20
N THR A 12 14.35 18.11 14.26
CA THR A 12 13.29 17.74 13.32
C THR A 12 12.10 18.70 13.42
N LYS A 13 11.51 19.05 12.27
CA LYS A 13 10.28 19.84 12.25
C LYS A 13 9.05 18.95 12.32
N ASP A 14 7.94 19.49 12.81
CA ASP A 14 6.65 18.77 12.82
C ASP A 14 6.16 18.38 11.42
N THR A 15 6.61 19.11 10.40
CA THR A 15 6.30 18.89 8.99
C THR A 15 7.24 17.92 8.29
N ASP A 16 8.34 17.49 8.91
CA ASP A 16 9.27 16.57 8.26
C ASP A 16 8.70 15.16 8.20
N ILE A 17 8.84 14.50 7.04
CA ILE A 17 8.75 13.04 6.98
C ILE A 17 10.02 12.48 7.60
N LEU A 18 9.88 11.55 8.56
CA LEU A 18 11.03 10.91 9.20
C LEU A 18 11.08 9.44 8.80
N ALA A 19 12.27 8.93 8.48
CA ALA A 19 12.50 7.53 8.17
C ALA A 19 13.54 6.93 9.12
N ALA A 20 13.26 5.72 9.60
CA ALA A 20 14.22 4.90 10.33
C ALA A 20 14.74 3.80 9.42
N PHE A 21 16.02 3.85 9.06
CA PHE A 21 16.66 2.84 8.23
C PHE A 21 17.58 1.95 9.07
N ARG A 22 17.35 0.65 9.06
CA ARG A 22 18.34 -0.34 9.48
C ARG A 22 19.40 -0.46 8.39
N VAL A 23 20.57 0.08 8.67
CA VAL A 23 21.73 0.18 7.77
C VAL A 23 22.78 -0.83 8.18
N THR A 24 23.27 -1.59 7.22
CA THR A 24 24.46 -2.44 7.36
C THR A 24 25.53 -1.97 6.37
N PRO A 25 26.52 -1.16 6.80
CA PRO A 25 27.57 -0.66 5.92
C PRO A 25 28.50 -1.79 5.42
N GLN A 26 29.20 -1.57 4.31
CA GLN A 26 30.36 -2.38 3.95
C GLN A 26 31.51 -2.19 4.95
N PRO A 27 32.40 -3.20 5.12
CA PRO A 27 33.60 -3.03 5.93
C PRO A 27 34.41 -1.80 5.49
N GLY A 28 34.81 -0.97 6.46
CA GLY A 28 35.56 0.26 6.20
C GLY A 28 34.71 1.49 5.85
N VAL A 29 33.39 1.34 5.67
CA VAL A 29 32.46 2.47 5.49
C VAL A 29 31.96 2.93 6.86
N PRO A 30 32.24 4.18 7.30
CA PRO A 30 31.72 4.69 8.56
C PRO A 30 30.19 4.77 8.57
N PRO A 31 29.52 4.51 9.71
CA PRO A 31 28.06 4.57 9.78
C PRO A 31 27.52 5.96 9.45
N GLU A 32 28.23 7.05 9.78
CA GLU A 32 27.77 8.40 9.43
C GLU A 32 27.85 8.68 7.92
N GLU A 33 28.85 8.12 7.21
CA GLU A 33 28.91 8.23 5.75
C GLU A 33 27.80 7.38 5.10
N ALA A 34 27.51 6.20 5.64
CA ALA A 34 26.41 5.36 5.18
C ALA A 34 25.05 6.05 5.38
N GLY A 35 24.77 6.59 6.56
CA GLY A 35 23.55 7.34 6.85
C GLY A 35 23.41 8.60 5.99
N ALA A 36 24.52 9.35 5.81
CA ALA A 36 24.54 10.52 4.93
C ALA A 36 24.32 10.17 3.46
N ALA A 37 24.87 9.06 2.97
CA ALA A 37 24.67 8.61 1.59
C ALA A 37 23.20 8.23 1.36
N VAL A 38 22.56 7.52 2.30
CA VAL A 38 21.11 7.24 2.25
C VAL A 38 20.34 8.55 2.21
N ALA A 39 20.60 9.50 3.11
CA ALA A 39 19.91 10.78 3.14
C ALA A 39 20.09 11.59 1.85
N ALA A 40 21.30 11.62 1.29
CA ALA A 40 21.60 12.36 0.08
C ALA A 40 20.86 11.80 -1.15
N GLU A 41 20.99 10.51 -1.40
CA GLU A 41 20.54 9.86 -2.64
C GLU A 41 19.06 9.47 -2.60
N SER A 42 18.39 9.74 -1.48
CA SER A 42 16.92 9.74 -1.36
C SER A 42 16.32 11.15 -1.26
N SER A 43 17.12 12.20 -1.50
CA SER A 43 16.66 13.58 -1.56
C SER A 43 17.23 14.34 -2.76
N THR A 44 18.43 14.93 -2.63
CA THR A 44 18.97 15.91 -3.60
C THR A 44 20.39 15.62 -4.07
N GLY A 45 21.09 14.69 -3.41
CA GLY A 45 22.51 14.46 -3.65
C GLY A 45 22.80 13.51 -4.79
N THR A 46 24.04 13.57 -5.28
CA THR A 46 24.64 12.59 -6.18
C THR A 46 26.11 12.35 -5.81
N TRP A 47 26.81 11.49 -6.54
CA TRP A 47 28.17 11.00 -6.23
C TRP A 47 29.30 12.03 -6.32
N THR A 48 29.05 13.21 -6.91
CA THR A 48 30.02 14.30 -7.02
C THR A 48 29.34 15.65 -6.83
N THR A 49 30.11 16.68 -6.47
CA THR A 49 29.59 18.04 -6.34
C THR A 49 29.11 18.57 -7.69
N VAL A 50 27.95 19.21 -7.68
CA VAL A 50 27.37 19.84 -8.87
C VAL A 50 27.14 21.33 -8.62
N TRP A 51 27.56 22.17 -9.56
CA TRP A 51 27.44 23.63 -9.42
C TRP A 51 25.98 24.11 -9.37
N THR A 52 25.06 23.30 -9.91
CA THR A 52 23.62 23.56 -9.91
C THR A 52 23.01 23.59 -8.51
N ASP A 53 23.68 23.05 -7.49
CA ASP A 53 23.28 23.22 -6.09
C ASP A 53 23.19 24.71 -5.72
N GLY A 54 24.05 25.56 -6.31
CA GLY A 54 24.04 27.02 -6.11
C GLY A 54 22.87 27.75 -6.77
N LEU A 55 22.04 27.06 -7.56
CA LEU A 55 20.81 27.62 -8.15
C LEU A 55 19.58 27.42 -7.26
N THR A 56 19.71 26.68 -6.16
CA THR A 56 18.62 26.38 -5.22
C THR A 56 19.08 26.56 -3.78
N SER A 57 18.16 26.42 -2.82
CA SER A 57 18.50 26.40 -1.40
C SER A 57 18.66 24.95 -0.92
N LEU A 58 19.86 24.41 -1.06
CA LEU A 58 20.15 23.04 -0.60
C LEU A 58 19.81 22.85 0.89
N ASP A 59 20.05 23.87 1.72
CA ASP A 59 19.70 23.82 3.13
C ASP A 59 18.20 23.72 3.40
N ARG A 60 17.33 24.12 2.45
CA ARG A 60 15.89 23.87 2.54
C ARG A 60 15.56 22.42 2.16
N TYR A 61 16.12 21.93 1.05
CA TYR A 61 15.65 20.72 0.38
C TYR A 61 16.41 19.43 0.73
N LYS A 62 17.63 19.52 1.27
CA LYS A 62 18.40 18.32 1.59
C LYS A 62 17.69 17.45 2.63
N GLY A 63 17.65 16.15 2.38
CA GLY A 63 17.42 15.15 3.41
C GLY A 63 18.56 15.20 4.44
N ARG A 64 18.27 14.84 5.69
CA ARG A 64 19.23 15.00 6.79
C ARG A 64 19.29 13.74 7.64
N CYS A 65 20.43 13.06 7.63
CA CYS A 65 20.70 12.03 8.63
C CYS A 65 21.05 12.73 9.93
N TYR A 66 20.09 12.76 10.86
CA TYR A 66 20.20 13.56 12.09
C TYR A 66 20.50 12.73 13.33
N HIS A 67 20.35 11.42 13.26
CA HIS A 67 20.69 10.54 14.36
C HIS A 67 21.09 9.15 13.86
N ILE A 68 22.04 8.52 14.54
CA ILE A 68 22.49 7.16 14.27
C ILE A 68 22.73 6.47 15.61
N GLU A 69 22.16 5.28 15.77
CA GLU A 69 22.38 4.44 16.95
C GLU A 69 22.73 3.00 16.55
N PRO A 70 23.58 2.28 17.31
CA PRO A 70 23.86 0.88 17.07
C PRO A 70 22.63 0.02 17.38
N VAL A 71 22.42 -1.03 16.61
CA VAL A 71 21.38 -2.04 16.91
C VAL A 71 21.89 -2.97 18.00
N ALA A 72 21.14 -3.08 19.11
CA ALA A 72 21.49 -3.99 20.19
C ALA A 72 21.60 -5.45 19.71
N GLY A 73 22.70 -6.11 20.03
CA GLY A 73 22.97 -7.50 19.67
C GLY A 73 23.56 -7.72 18.27
N GLU A 74 23.75 -6.66 17.48
CA GLU A 74 24.34 -6.72 16.14
C GLU A 74 25.65 -5.94 16.10
N GLU A 75 26.73 -6.55 15.56
CA GLU A 75 28.07 -5.91 15.58
C GLU A 75 28.24 -4.80 14.54
N SER A 76 27.49 -4.86 13.44
CA SER A 76 27.69 -3.98 12.28
C SER A 76 26.38 -3.42 11.71
N GLN A 77 25.33 -3.33 12.52
CA GLN A 77 24.05 -2.74 12.13
C GLN A 77 23.75 -1.50 12.96
N PHE A 78 23.14 -0.52 12.29
CA PHE A 78 22.77 0.75 12.87
C PHE A 78 21.34 1.12 12.46
N ILE A 79 20.64 1.89 13.28
CA ILE A 79 19.47 2.64 12.84
C ILE A 79 19.92 4.05 12.49
N ALA A 80 19.80 4.42 11.22
CA ALA A 80 20.01 5.77 10.74
C ALA A 80 18.66 6.47 10.57
N TYR A 81 18.47 7.58 11.28
CA TYR A 81 17.27 8.39 11.20
C TYR A 81 17.47 9.52 10.21
N VAL A 82 16.57 9.62 9.22
CA VAL A 82 16.62 10.61 8.16
C VAL A 82 15.36 11.49 8.21
N ALA A 83 15.54 12.81 8.19
CA ALA A 83 14.47 13.78 8.07
C ALA A 83 14.41 14.34 6.65
N TYR A 84 13.21 14.36 6.07
CA TYR A 84 12.93 14.87 4.73
C TYR A 84 11.98 16.07 4.83
N PRO A 85 12.35 17.23 4.26
CA PRO A 85 11.46 18.38 4.14
C PRO A 85 10.17 18.01 3.40
N LEU A 86 9.03 18.53 3.88
CA LEU A 86 7.69 18.27 3.30
C LEU A 86 7.63 18.57 1.78
N ASP A 87 8.25 19.67 1.36
CA ASP A 87 8.20 20.18 -0.01
C ASP A 87 8.87 19.27 -1.05
N LEU A 88 9.53 18.18 -0.63
CA LEU A 88 10.08 17.18 -1.54
C LEU A 88 9.02 16.25 -2.14
N PHE A 89 7.82 16.21 -1.56
CA PHE A 89 6.84 15.18 -1.83
C PHE A 89 5.59 15.72 -2.52
N GLU A 90 5.22 15.06 -3.62
CA GLU A 90 3.97 15.33 -4.34
C GLU A 90 2.75 14.99 -3.46
N GLU A 91 1.84 15.95 -3.31
CA GLU A 91 0.64 15.81 -2.50
C GLU A 91 -0.24 14.63 -2.98
N GLY A 92 -0.53 13.70 -2.08
CA GLY A 92 -1.45 12.58 -2.35
C GLY A 92 -0.80 11.42 -3.11
N SER A 93 0.53 11.41 -3.27
CA SER A 93 1.26 10.41 -4.06
C SER A 93 2.14 9.51 -3.17
N VAL A 94 1.63 8.31 -2.82
CA VAL A 94 2.47 7.27 -2.19
C VAL A 94 3.60 6.87 -3.14
N THR A 95 3.32 6.84 -4.44
CA THR A 95 4.29 6.54 -5.50
C THR A 95 5.48 7.51 -5.46
N ASN A 96 5.24 8.83 -5.42
CA ASN A 96 6.33 9.81 -5.34
C ASN A 96 7.12 9.68 -4.03
N MET A 97 6.44 9.54 -2.89
CA MET A 97 7.10 9.35 -1.60
C MET A 97 8.06 8.15 -1.60
N PHE A 98 7.62 7.00 -2.12
CA PHE A 98 8.48 5.81 -2.21
C PHE A 98 9.55 5.91 -3.29
N THR A 99 9.28 6.64 -4.38
CA THR A 99 10.30 6.93 -5.41
C THR A 99 11.50 7.64 -4.79
N SER A 100 11.28 8.59 -3.88
CA SER A 100 12.37 9.25 -3.14
C SER A 100 12.99 8.34 -2.08
N ILE A 101 12.19 7.87 -1.12
CA ILE A 101 12.70 7.23 0.11
C ILE A 101 13.32 5.85 -0.15
N VAL A 102 12.75 5.07 -1.07
CA VAL A 102 13.17 3.68 -1.32
C VAL A 102 13.55 3.40 -2.78
N GLY A 103 13.67 4.44 -3.62
CA GLY A 103 13.94 4.29 -5.06
C GLY A 103 15.29 3.64 -5.37
N ASN A 104 16.38 4.32 -5.00
CA ASN A 104 17.74 3.90 -5.39
C ASN A 104 18.59 3.37 -4.22
N VAL A 105 18.32 3.85 -3.00
CA VAL A 105 19.23 3.69 -1.85
C VAL A 105 19.50 2.24 -1.43
N PHE A 106 18.61 1.31 -1.75
CA PHE A 106 18.75 -0.11 -1.45
C PHE A 106 19.79 -0.82 -2.33
N GLY A 107 20.17 -0.23 -3.47
CA GLY A 107 21.16 -0.79 -4.40
C GLY A 107 22.59 -0.26 -4.21
N PHE A 108 22.85 0.56 -3.18
CA PHE A 108 24.14 1.21 -3.00
C PHE A 108 25.26 0.22 -2.68
N LYS A 109 26.32 0.21 -3.49
CA LYS A 109 27.48 -0.70 -3.31
C LYS A 109 28.18 -0.53 -1.95
N ALA A 110 28.11 0.65 -1.34
CA ALA A 110 28.69 0.96 -0.04
C ALA A 110 27.89 0.34 1.13
N LEU A 111 26.72 -0.24 0.88
CA LEU A 111 25.87 -0.91 1.86
C LEU A 111 25.83 -2.41 1.54
N ARG A 112 25.88 -3.25 2.59
CA ARG A 112 25.61 -4.69 2.46
C ARG A 112 24.12 -4.99 2.48
N ALA A 113 23.39 -4.24 3.31
CA ALA A 113 21.95 -4.38 3.46
C ALA A 113 21.36 -3.05 3.94
N LEU A 114 20.12 -2.80 3.52
CA LEU A 114 19.31 -1.66 3.94
C LEU A 114 17.87 -2.15 4.15
N ARG A 115 17.23 -1.69 5.23
CA ARG A 115 15.80 -1.92 5.46
C ARG A 115 15.18 -0.63 5.99
N LEU A 116 14.08 -0.20 5.38
CA LEU A 116 13.21 0.83 5.95
C LEU A 116 12.35 0.17 7.02
N GLU A 117 12.51 0.58 8.28
CA GLU A 117 11.78 0.00 9.42
C GLU A 117 10.50 0.77 9.71
N ASP A 118 10.54 2.10 9.67
CA ASP A 118 9.38 2.94 9.99
C ASP A 118 9.42 4.30 9.27
N LEU A 119 8.24 4.89 9.12
CA LEU A 119 8.02 6.25 8.62
C LEU A 119 7.08 7.04 9.52
N ARG A 120 7.56 8.17 10.04
CA ARG A 120 6.68 9.21 10.60
C ARG A 120 6.16 10.07 9.46
N ILE A 121 4.86 9.95 9.16
CA ILE A 121 4.18 10.79 8.18
C ILE A 121 3.49 11.96 8.89
N PRO A 122 3.84 13.23 8.59
CA PRO A 122 3.33 14.40 9.29
C PRO A 122 1.86 14.67 8.91
N PRO A 123 1.07 15.30 9.81
CA PRO A 123 -0.31 15.67 9.51
C PRO A 123 -0.47 16.49 8.23
N ALA A 124 0.45 17.42 7.97
CA ALA A 124 0.44 18.25 6.77
C ALA A 124 0.46 17.43 5.47
N TYR A 125 1.20 16.30 5.43
CA TYR A 125 1.22 15.40 4.28
C TYR A 125 0.02 14.45 4.29
N THR A 126 -0.30 13.81 5.42
CA THR A 126 -1.45 12.87 5.47
C THR A 126 -2.78 13.50 5.06
N LYS A 127 -2.97 14.80 5.30
CA LYS A 127 -4.18 15.55 4.91
C LYS A 127 -4.34 15.74 3.41
N THR A 128 -3.30 15.50 2.61
CA THR A 128 -3.41 15.53 1.14
C THR A 128 -3.93 14.22 0.56
N PHE A 129 -4.11 13.17 1.38
CA PHE A 129 -4.61 11.88 0.96
C PHE A 129 -6.07 11.70 1.36
N GLN A 130 -6.83 10.98 0.53
CA GLN A 130 -8.20 10.60 0.86
C GLN A 130 -8.27 9.65 2.08
N GLY A 131 -7.30 8.74 2.19
CA GLY A 131 -7.36 7.60 3.12
C GLY A 131 -8.37 6.52 2.67
N PRO A 132 -8.84 5.67 3.61
CA PRO A 132 -9.78 4.58 3.31
C PRO A 132 -11.08 5.11 2.69
N PRO A 133 -11.66 4.45 1.65
CA PRO A 133 -12.92 4.89 1.05
C PRO A 133 -14.10 4.97 2.01
N HIS A 134 -14.13 4.21 3.10
CA HIS A 134 -15.23 4.27 4.07
C HIS A 134 -14.71 4.24 5.51
N GLY A 135 -13.75 3.36 5.80
CA GLY A 135 -13.25 3.16 7.16
C GLY A 135 -14.18 2.28 8.00
N ILE A 136 -13.71 1.91 9.18
CA ILE A 136 -14.30 0.85 10.01
C ILE A 136 -15.74 1.17 10.41
N GLN A 137 -16.00 2.41 10.85
CA GLN A 137 -17.31 2.83 11.35
C GLN A 137 -18.36 2.75 10.24
N VAL A 138 -18.11 3.40 9.10
CA VAL A 138 -19.05 3.42 7.97
C VAL A 138 -19.23 2.03 7.36
N GLU A 139 -18.19 1.20 7.33
CA GLU A 139 -18.32 -0.21 6.90
C GLU A 139 -19.29 -0.97 7.80
N ARG A 140 -19.16 -0.85 9.13
CA ARG A 140 -20.09 -1.50 10.08
C ARG A 140 -21.51 -0.97 9.95
N ASP A 141 -21.66 0.33 9.76
CA ASP A 141 -22.96 0.97 9.57
C ASP A 141 -23.66 0.49 8.29
N LYS A 142 -22.92 0.42 7.18
CA LYS A 142 -23.42 -0.08 5.89
C LYS A 142 -23.85 -1.55 5.96
N LEU A 143 -23.15 -2.36 6.75
CA LEU A 143 -23.42 -3.80 6.88
C LEU A 143 -24.42 -4.12 7.99
N ASN A 144 -24.74 -3.15 8.86
CA ASN A 144 -25.52 -3.33 10.09
C ASN A 144 -24.96 -4.45 10.99
N LYS A 145 -23.63 -4.48 11.21
CA LYS A 145 -22.92 -5.54 11.95
C LYS A 145 -21.98 -4.97 13.02
N TYR A 146 -22.32 -5.19 14.29
CA TYR A 146 -21.62 -4.63 15.45
C TYR A 146 -21.31 -5.67 16.52
N GLY A 147 -20.42 -5.34 17.46
CA GLY A 147 -20.15 -6.16 18.65
C GLY A 147 -19.36 -7.45 18.39
N ARG A 148 -19.00 -7.75 17.14
CA ARG A 148 -18.17 -8.91 16.77
C ARG A 148 -17.22 -8.63 15.60
N PRO A 149 -16.16 -9.44 15.44
CA PRO A 149 -15.42 -9.53 14.18
C PRO A 149 -16.32 -9.92 13.01
N LEU A 150 -15.96 -9.47 11.81
CA LEU A 150 -16.56 -9.93 10.56
C LEU A 150 -15.90 -11.25 10.15
N LEU A 151 -16.70 -12.20 9.69
CA LEU A 151 -16.24 -13.53 9.26
C LEU A 151 -16.16 -13.61 7.74
N GLY A 152 -15.00 -13.99 7.22
CA GLY A 152 -14.70 -14.07 5.79
C GLY A 152 -14.07 -15.40 5.39
N CYS A 153 -14.23 -15.80 4.12
CA CYS A 153 -13.58 -17.00 3.57
C CYS A 153 -13.12 -16.79 2.13
N THR A 154 -11.88 -17.19 1.82
CA THR A 154 -11.39 -17.28 0.44
C THR A 154 -11.89 -18.56 -0.21
N ILE A 155 -12.52 -18.47 -1.39
CA ILE A 155 -13.00 -19.66 -2.10
C ILE A 155 -11.80 -20.52 -2.55
N LYS A 156 -11.95 -21.85 -2.43
CA LYS A 156 -10.93 -22.85 -2.78
C LYS A 156 -11.48 -23.92 -3.75
N PRO A 157 -10.62 -24.61 -4.53
CA PRO A 157 -9.18 -24.38 -4.69
C PRO A 157 -8.86 -22.99 -5.26
N LYS A 158 -7.61 -22.50 -5.10
CA LYS A 158 -7.24 -21.12 -5.49
C LYS A 158 -7.63 -20.82 -6.94
N LEU A 159 -7.34 -21.74 -7.85
CA LEU A 159 -7.60 -21.63 -9.29
C LEU A 159 -8.29 -22.91 -9.80
N GLY A 160 -8.98 -22.80 -10.94
CA GLY A 160 -9.53 -23.95 -11.67
C GLY A 160 -11.04 -24.20 -11.50
N LEU A 161 -11.71 -23.48 -10.60
CA LEU A 161 -13.19 -23.50 -10.55
C LEU A 161 -13.80 -22.72 -11.71
N SER A 162 -14.87 -23.25 -12.29
CA SER A 162 -15.72 -22.50 -13.22
C SER A 162 -16.55 -21.45 -12.50
N ALA A 163 -16.98 -20.40 -13.22
CA ALA A 163 -17.78 -19.31 -12.66
C ALA A 163 -19.04 -19.79 -11.91
N LYS A 164 -19.78 -20.74 -12.49
CA LYS A 164 -20.98 -21.32 -11.86
C LYS A 164 -20.68 -22.05 -10.56
N ASN A 165 -19.61 -22.84 -10.53
CA ASN A 165 -19.20 -23.54 -9.30
C ASN A 165 -18.62 -22.58 -8.26
N TYR A 166 -17.99 -21.48 -8.71
CA TYR A 166 -17.56 -20.39 -7.83
C TYR A 166 -18.76 -19.77 -7.11
N GLY A 167 -19.81 -19.38 -7.85
CA GLY A 167 -21.07 -18.87 -7.27
C GLY A 167 -21.73 -19.87 -6.31
N ARG A 168 -21.72 -21.18 -6.63
CA ARG A 168 -22.21 -22.21 -5.69
C ARG A 168 -21.44 -22.20 -4.38
N ALA A 169 -20.11 -22.19 -4.43
CA ALA A 169 -19.28 -22.16 -3.22
C ALA A 169 -19.53 -20.89 -2.39
N VAL A 170 -19.64 -19.73 -3.06
CA VAL A 170 -20.01 -18.46 -2.42
C VAL A 170 -21.34 -18.57 -1.69
N TYR A 171 -22.38 -19.09 -2.34
CA TYR A 171 -23.71 -19.25 -1.74
C TYR A 171 -23.67 -20.14 -0.49
N GLU A 172 -23.07 -21.33 -0.59
CA GLU A 172 -23.01 -22.28 0.53
C GLU A 172 -22.28 -21.70 1.75
N CYS A 173 -21.18 -20.99 1.53
CA CYS A 173 -20.43 -20.33 2.59
C CYS A 173 -21.22 -19.18 3.25
N LEU A 174 -21.87 -18.34 2.46
CA LEU A 174 -22.60 -17.17 2.98
C LEU A 174 -23.88 -17.56 3.72
N ARG A 175 -24.66 -18.52 3.19
CA ARG A 175 -25.86 -19.02 3.87
C ARG A 175 -25.51 -19.75 5.18
N GLY A 176 -24.29 -20.31 5.26
CA GLY A 176 -23.76 -20.98 6.45
C GLY A 176 -23.39 -20.05 7.60
N GLY A 177 -23.50 -18.74 7.44
CA GLY A 177 -23.30 -17.75 8.51
C GLY A 177 -22.09 -16.83 8.34
N LEU A 178 -21.32 -16.96 7.27
CA LEU A 178 -20.26 -15.98 6.97
C LEU A 178 -20.86 -14.64 6.54
N ASP A 179 -20.18 -13.54 6.87
CA ASP A 179 -20.53 -12.20 6.38
C ASP A 179 -20.05 -12.03 4.94
N PHE A 180 -18.86 -12.58 4.67
CA PHE A 180 -18.17 -12.43 3.41
C PHE A 180 -17.56 -13.73 2.88
N THR A 181 -17.45 -13.80 1.57
CA THR A 181 -16.45 -14.62 0.89
C THR A 181 -15.57 -13.73 0.01
N LYS A 182 -14.52 -14.28 -0.60
CA LYS A 182 -13.66 -13.50 -1.49
C LYS A 182 -13.07 -14.33 -2.62
N ASP A 183 -12.81 -13.62 -3.71
CA ASP A 183 -11.87 -14.08 -4.71
C ASP A 183 -10.52 -14.38 -4.07
N ASP A 184 -9.81 -15.40 -4.55
CA ASP A 184 -8.39 -15.58 -4.22
C ASP A 184 -7.57 -14.48 -4.94
N GLU A 185 -6.42 -14.07 -4.40
CA GLU A 185 -5.66 -12.93 -4.96
C GLU A 185 -5.25 -13.16 -6.41
N ASN A 186 -5.01 -14.42 -6.77
CA ASN A 186 -4.63 -14.80 -8.12
C ASN A 186 -5.84 -15.12 -9.02
N VAL A 187 -7.08 -14.96 -8.56
CA VAL A 187 -8.29 -15.06 -9.40
C VAL A 187 -8.59 -13.68 -9.99
N ASN A 188 -8.35 -13.52 -11.29
CA ASN A 188 -8.63 -12.29 -12.00
C ASN A 188 -9.59 -12.58 -13.17
N SER A 189 -9.06 -12.95 -14.34
CA SER A 189 -9.83 -13.42 -15.50
C SER A 189 -9.00 -14.41 -16.31
N GLN A 190 -9.25 -15.70 -16.10
CA GLN A 190 -8.47 -16.79 -16.68
C GLN A 190 -9.28 -17.56 -17.73
N PRO A 191 -8.63 -18.41 -18.55
CA PRO A 191 -9.33 -19.28 -19.49
C PRO A 191 -10.42 -20.16 -18.85
N PHE A 192 -10.22 -20.65 -17.63
CA PHE A 192 -11.19 -21.50 -16.93
C PHE A 192 -12.37 -20.71 -16.32
N MET A 193 -12.22 -19.39 -16.15
CA MET A 193 -13.23 -18.53 -15.53
C MET A 193 -12.98 -17.06 -15.88
N ARG A 194 -13.77 -16.53 -16.83
CA ARG A 194 -13.75 -15.10 -17.14
C ARG A 194 -14.43 -14.30 -16.04
N TRP A 195 -13.88 -13.11 -15.77
CA TRP A 195 -14.30 -12.30 -14.62
C TRP A 195 -15.79 -11.95 -14.64
N ARG A 196 -16.33 -11.61 -15.82
CA ARG A 196 -17.72 -11.15 -15.94
C ARG A 196 -18.72 -12.24 -15.57
N ASP A 197 -18.46 -13.48 -16.00
CA ASP A 197 -19.30 -14.63 -15.65
C ASP A 197 -19.24 -14.90 -14.15
N ARG A 198 -18.05 -14.81 -13.54
CA ARG A 198 -17.88 -14.96 -12.09
C ARG A 198 -18.69 -13.91 -11.33
N PHE A 199 -18.60 -12.64 -11.74
CA PHE A 199 -19.31 -11.54 -11.09
C PHE A 199 -20.82 -11.77 -11.08
N LEU A 200 -21.38 -12.23 -12.20
CA LEU A 200 -22.81 -12.55 -12.31
C LEU A 200 -23.25 -13.67 -11.36
N PHE A 201 -22.57 -14.82 -11.39
CA PHE A 201 -22.93 -15.94 -10.52
C PHE A 201 -22.67 -15.65 -9.02
N CYS A 202 -21.65 -14.86 -8.70
CA CYS A 202 -21.41 -14.42 -7.33
C CYS A 202 -22.48 -13.43 -6.86
N ALA A 203 -22.92 -12.49 -7.70
CA ALA A 203 -24.02 -11.59 -7.36
C ALA A 203 -25.33 -12.35 -7.10
N GLU A 204 -25.66 -13.32 -7.95
CA GLU A 204 -26.81 -14.23 -7.71
C GLU A 204 -26.68 -14.94 -6.36
N ALA A 205 -25.51 -15.49 -6.05
CA ALA A 205 -25.23 -16.18 -4.79
C ALA A 205 -25.32 -15.28 -3.55
N ILE A 206 -24.80 -14.04 -3.65
CA ILE A 206 -24.92 -13.03 -2.59
C ILE A 206 -26.39 -12.77 -2.30
N TYR A 207 -27.18 -12.41 -3.31
CA TYR A 207 -28.57 -12.04 -3.10
C TYR A 207 -29.44 -13.20 -2.66
N LYS A 208 -29.16 -14.42 -3.15
CA LYS A 208 -29.83 -15.64 -2.69
C LYS A 208 -29.59 -15.90 -1.20
N SER A 209 -28.33 -15.85 -0.75
CA SER A 209 -27.99 -16.07 0.67
C SER A 209 -28.47 -14.94 1.58
N GLN A 210 -28.44 -13.69 1.10
CA GLN A 210 -29.00 -12.54 1.82
C GLN A 210 -30.52 -12.66 2.00
N ALA A 211 -31.26 -13.07 0.96
CA ALA A 211 -32.69 -13.29 1.06
C ALA A 211 -33.05 -14.44 2.02
N GLU A 212 -32.24 -15.51 2.05
CA GLU A 212 -32.44 -16.65 2.95
C GLU A 212 -32.17 -16.31 4.42
N THR A 213 -31.13 -15.52 4.69
CA THR A 213 -30.65 -15.26 6.06
C THR A 213 -31.20 -13.97 6.67
N GLY A 214 -31.68 -13.03 5.85
CA GLY A 214 -32.07 -11.70 6.29
C GLY A 214 -30.89 -10.77 6.66
N GLU A 215 -29.65 -11.22 6.48
CA GLU A 215 -28.46 -10.42 6.75
C GLU A 215 -27.81 -9.90 5.47
N ILE A 216 -27.20 -8.70 5.54
CA ILE A 216 -26.35 -8.20 4.46
C ILE A 216 -25.16 -9.14 4.25
N LYS A 217 -24.95 -9.58 3.00
CA LYS A 217 -23.85 -10.44 2.58
C LYS A 217 -23.00 -9.77 1.51
N GLY A 218 -21.76 -10.23 1.35
CA GLY A 218 -20.91 -9.77 0.25
C GLY A 218 -19.91 -10.81 -0.22
N HIS A 219 -19.36 -10.57 -1.40
CA HIS A 219 -18.23 -11.31 -1.93
C HIS A 219 -17.22 -10.31 -2.48
N TYR A 220 -15.96 -10.39 -2.07
CA TYR A 220 -14.95 -9.44 -2.55
C TYR A 220 -14.58 -9.80 -4.00
N LEU A 221 -15.23 -9.13 -4.95
CA LEU A 221 -14.99 -9.32 -6.38
C LEU A 221 -13.66 -8.65 -6.77
N ASN A 222 -12.72 -9.43 -7.32
CA ASN A 222 -11.36 -8.95 -7.59
C ASN A 222 -11.29 -8.08 -8.85
N ALA A 223 -10.98 -6.79 -8.65
CA ALA A 223 -10.80 -5.80 -9.70
C ALA A 223 -9.38 -5.79 -10.30
N THR A 224 -8.39 -6.46 -9.70
CA THR A 224 -6.99 -6.50 -10.17
C THR A 224 -6.92 -6.93 -11.64
N ALA A 225 -6.26 -6.12 -12.48
CA ALA A 225 -6.17 -6.32 -13.92
C ALA A 225 -4.81 -5.86 -14.48
N GLY A 226 -4.55 -6.18 -15.75
CA GLY A 226 -3.30 -5.80 -16.43
C GLY A 226 -3.21 -4.33 -16.84
N THR A 227 -4.33 -3.60 -16.88
CA THR A 227 -4.37 -2.15 -17.15
C THR A 227 -5.39 -1.46 -16.24
N CYS A 228 -5.26 -0.15 -16.07
CA CYS A 228 -6.19 0.65 -15.27
C CYS A 228 -7.60 0.66 -15.87
N GLU A 229 -7.72 0.68 -17.20
CA GLU A 229 -9.01 0.67 -17.90
C GLU A 229 -9.78 -0.62 -17.61
N GLU A 230 -9.11 -1.78 -17.66
CA GLU A 230 -9.74 -3.05 -17.33
C GLU A 230 -10.03 -3.19 -15.83
N MET A 231 -9.19 -2.63 -14.95
CA MET A 231 -9.46 -2.58 -13.51
C MET A 231 -10.74 -1.79 -13.22
N ILE A 232 -10.85 -0.57 -13.78
CA ILE A 232 -12.03 0.29 -13.59
C ILE A 232 -13.27 -0.33 -14.23
N LYS A 233 -13.16 -0.96 -15.40
CA LYS A 233 -14.27 -1.67 -16.06
C LYS A 233 -14.88 -2.76 -15.17
N ARG A 234 -14.05 -3.48 -14.41
CA ARG A 234 -14.52 -4.47 -13.43
C ARG A 234 -15.21 -3.81 -12.24
N ALA A 235 -14.62 -2.75 -11.70
CA ALA A 235 -15.22 -2.01 -10.58
C ALA A 235 -16.59 -1.39 -10.97
N VAL A 236 -16.70 -0.84 -12.19
CA VAL A 236 -17.96 -0.35 -12.76
C VAL A 236 -19.00 -1.46 -12.84
N PHE A 237 -18.64 -2.64 -13.34
CA PHE A 237 -19.58 -3.75 -13.41
C PHE A 237 -20.00 -4.26 -12.03
N ALA A 238 -19.09 -4.32 -11.06
CA ALA A 238 -19.44 -4.65 -9.67
C ALA A 238 -20.45 -3.65 -9.09
N ARG A 239 -20.26 -2.35 -9.37
CA ARG A 239 -21.20 -1.29 -8.99
C ARG A 239 -22.56 -1.46 -9.67
N GLU A 240 -22.60 -1.75 -10.97
CA GLU A 240 -23.84 -2.01 -11.71
C GLU A 240 -24.63 -3.20 -11.14
N LEU A 241 -23.93 -4.22 -10.63
CA LEU A 241 -24.55 -5.36 -9.95
C LEU A 241 -25.05 -5.06 -8.53
N GLY A 242 -24.74 -3.88 -7.98
CA GLY A 242 -25.18 -3.45 -6.66
C GLY A 242 -24.48 -4.16 -5.48
N VAL A 243 -23.35 -4.85 -5.73
CA VAL A 243 -22.63 -5.56 -4.66
C VAL A 243 -21.93 -4.57 -3.70
N PRO A 244 -21.74 -4.91 -2.42
CA PRO A 244 -21.24 -3.93 -1.45
C PRO A 244 -19.72 -3.72 -1.48
N ILE A 245 -18.95 -4.61 -2.10
CA ILE A 245 -17.50 -4.70 -1.89
C ILE A 245 -16.76 -5.29 -3.10
N VAL A 246 -15.58 -4.74 -3.37
CA VAL A 246 -14.58 -5.27 -4.31
C VAL A 246 -13.24 -5.49 -3.59
N MET A 247 -12.30 -6.19 -4.24
CA MET A 247 -10.92 -6.27 -3.78
C MET A 247 -9.89 -5.87 -4.83
N HIS A 248 -8.70 -5.51 -4.36
CA HIS A 248 -7.54 -5.18 -5.19
C HIS A 248 -6.22 -5.63 -4.54
N ASP A 249 -5.28 -6.06 -5.37
CA ASP A 249 -3.94 -6.49 -4.98
C ASP A 249 -2.98 -5.30 -5.12
N TYR A 250 -2.90 -4.44 -4.09
CA TYR A 250 -2.34 -3.08 -4.25
C TYR A 250 -0.86 -3.02 -4.63
N LEU A 251 -0.03 -3.99 -4.22
CA LEU A 251 1.39 -4.02 -4.57
C LEU A 251 1.60 -4.50 -6.00
N THR A 252 0.99 -5.64 -6.36
CA THR A 252 1.12 -6.21 -7.71
C THR A 252 0.37 -5.40 -8.77
N GLY A 253 -0.71 -4.71 -8.39
CA GLY A 253 -1.39 -3.72 -9.24
C GLY A 253 -0.74 -2.34 -9.21
N GLY A 254 -0.01 -2.00 -8.14
CA GLY A 254 0.71 -0.76 -7.96
C GLY A 254 -0.09 0.35 -7.25
N PHE A 255 0.64 1.21 -6.52
CA PHE A 255 0.06 2.30 -5.74
C PHE A 255 -0.77 3.29 -6.58
N THR A 256 -0.33 3.63 -7.79
CA THR A 256 -1.06 4.55 -8.68
C THR A 256 -2.44 4.01 -9.07
N ALA A 257 -2.52 2.73 -9.45
CA ALA A 257 -3.79 2.08 -9.76
C ALA A 257 -4.67 1.97 -8.52
N ASN A 258 -4.06 1.61 -7.38
CA ASN A 258 -4.78 1.48 -6.11
C ASN A 258 -5.40 2.81 -5.64
N THR A 259 -4.66 3.93 -5.74
CA THR A 259 -5.18 5.27 -5.39
C THR A 259 -6.36 5.65 -6.28
N SER A 260 -6.24 5.40 -7.60
CA SER A 260 -7.36 5.61 -8.54
C SER A 260 -8.60 4.79 -8.15
N LEU A 261 -8.42 3.51 -7.82
CA LEU A 261 -9.53 2.65 -7.41
C LEU A 261 -10.11 3.07 -6.05
N ALA A 262 -9.29 3.55 -5.11
CA ALA A 262 -9.77 4.06 -3.82
C ALA A 262 -10.64 5.31 -3.98
N HIS A 263 -10.28 6.23 -4.88
CA HIS A 263 -11.13 7.37 -5.23
C HIS A 263 -12.44 6.90 -5.88
N TYR A 264 -12.36 6.00 -6.86
CA TYR A 264 -13.54 5.42 -7.49
C TYR A 264 -14.51 4.78 -6.48
N CYS A 265 -13.98 3.98 -5.55
CA CYS A 265 -14.76 3.31 -4.52
C CYS A 265 -15.46 4.28 -3.55
N ARG A 266 -14.79 5.40 -3.20
CA ARG A 266 -15.40 6.48 -2.40
C ARG A 266 -16.59 7.09 -3.13
N ASP A 267 -16.40 7.46 -4.39
CA ASP A 267 -17.41 8.16 -5.19
C ASP A 267 -18.60 7.25 -5.57
N ASN A 268 -18.40 5.93 -5.56
CA ASN A 268 -19.40 4.95 -5.98
C ASN A 268 -19.91 4.08 -4.83
N GLY A 269 -19.56 4.37 -3.58
CA GLY A 269 -20.08 3.71 -2.40
C GLY A 269 -19.65 2.25 -2.20
N LEU A 270 -18.62 1.79 -2.91
CA LEU A 270 -18.07 0.43 -2.81
C LEU A 270 -17.06 0.34 -1.65
N LEU A 271 -17.19 -0.69 -0.81
CA LEU A 271 -16.10 -1.07 0.08
C LEU A 271 -14.92 -1.61 -0.73
N LEU A 272 -13.69 -1.38 -0.26
CA LEU A 272 -12.46 -1.76 -0.93
C LEU A 272 -11.60 -2.62 0.00
N HIS A 273 -11.61 -3.93 -0.22
CA HIS A 273 -10.69 -4.84 0.45
C HIS A 273 -9.32 -4.82 -0.24
N ILE A 274 -8.25 -4.62 0.53
CA ILE A 274 -6.89 -4.66 0.01
C ILE A 274 -6.24 -5.99 0.37
N HIS A 275 -5.81 -6.72 -0.65
CA HIS A 275 -4.96 -7.87 -0.49
C HIS A 275 -3.50 -7.49 -0.75
N ARG A 276 -2.59 -8.00 0.08
CA ARG A 276 -1.17 -7.58 0.12
C ARG A 276 -0.23 -8.53 -0.61
N ALA A 277 -0.65 -9.13 -1.72
CA ALA A 277 0.20 -10.03 -2.51
C ALA A 277 1.57 -9.36 -2.78
N MET A 278 2.68 -10.13 -2.68
CA MET A 278 4.07 -9.65 -2.85
C MET A 278 4.67 -8.84 -1.66
N HIS A 279 4.02 -8.78 -0.49
CA HIS A 279 4.57 -8.01 0.64
C HIS A 279 5.73 -8.68 1.40
N ALA A 280 6.01 -9.95 1.17
CA ALA A 280 6.92 -10.78 1.98
C ALA A 280 8.19 -11.13 1.21
#